data_AF-A0A917BU44-F1
#
_entry.id   AF-A0A917BU44-F1
#
_cell.length_a   1.000
_cell.length_b   1.000
_cell.length_c   1.000
_cell.angle_alpha   90.00
_cell.angle_beta   90.00
_cell.angle_gamma   90.00
#
_symmetry.space_group_name_H-M   'P 1'
#
loop_
_entity.id
_entity.type
_entity.pdbx_description
1 polymer ?
#
loop_
_entity_poly.entity_id
_entity_poly.type
_entity_poly.pdbx_seq_one_letter_code
_entity_poly.pdbx_strand_id
1 'polypeptide(L)'
;MGTQRVGLTDVHQGKPASRKRILAPLRYLVIYHPEKWKYDVVAPIVLAATLWAFYVVASPKIAFFGESGLLKFSRDILVMAVPFLVGALATVAMASSMGSLDKRARGAELYLDGKVLTLRQFVCYLLGYLSFVGIFALVMNIGAEIGRPWLSSVLAEHQTLRLSALLLGPAAFFMVMSAFLTTILWALYFLTDIVNREPPDIP
;
A
#
# COMPACT_ATOMS: atom_id res chain seq x y z
N MET A 1 -22.51 12.17 24.37
CA MET A 1 -21.58 11.01 24.42
C MET A 1 -20.28 11.42 23.73
N GLY A 2 -19.21 11.62 24.51
CA GLY A 2 -17.96 12.19 24.03
C GLY A 2 -17.22 11.26 23.05
N THR A 3 -16.85 11.79 21.89
CA THR A 3 -15.94 11.15 20.96
C THR A 3 -14.56 11.10 21.59
N GLN A 4 -14.21 9.96 22.18
CA GLN A 4 -12.87 9.72 22.70
C GLN A 4 -11.92 9.67 21.50
N ARG A 5 -11.30 10.81 21.17
CA ARG A 5 -10.23 10.87 20.19
C ARG A 5 -9.19 9.84 20.59
N VAL A 6 -8.83 8.96 19.67
CA VAL A 6 -7.70 8.03 19.83
C VAL A 6 -6.44 8.89 19.91
N GLY A 7 -6.16 9.41 21.11
CA GLY A 7 -4.85 9.91 21.45
C GLY A 7 -3.91 8.73 21.32
N LEU A 8 -2.85 8.90 20.53
CA LEU A 8 -1.69 8.01 20.61
C LEU A 8 -1.31 7.93 22.09
N THR A 9 -1.55 6.78 22.73
CA THR A 9 -1.27 6.56 24.15
C THR A 9 0.19 6.87 24.49
N ASP A 10 1.06 6.88 23.47
CA ASP A 10 2.50 7.13 23.52
C ASP A 10 2.94 8.58 23.26
N VAL A 11 2.03 9.54 23.04
CA VAL A 11 2.39 10.97 22.88
C VAL A 11 2.19 11.75 24.18
N HIS A 12 1.26 11.33 25.04
CA HIS A 12 0.95 12.02 26.30
C HIS A 12 1.65 11.43 27.54
N GLN A 13 2.30 10.26 27.43
CA GLN A 13 3.07 9.70 28.54
C GLN A 13 4.52 9.58 28.10
N GLY A 14 5.43 10.28 28.79
CA GLY A 14 6.88 10.33 28.55
C GLY A 14 7.60 8.99 28.75
N LYS A 15 7.17 7.95 28.04
CA LYS A 15 7.92 6.70 27.87
C LYS A 15 8.83 6.85 26.65
N PRO A 16 10.04 6.25 26.69
CA PRO A 16 11.06 6.48 25.67
C PRO A 16 10.53 6.17 24.27
N ALA A 17 10.82 7.07 23.33
CA ALA A 17 10.32 7.04 21.96
C ALA A 17 10.57 5.66 21.33
N SER A 18 9.51 4.86 21.22
CA SER A 18 9.60 3.51 20.65
C SER A 18 9.97 3.62 19.16
N ARG A 19 11.00 2.87 18.73
CA ARG A 19 11.43 2.71 17.32
C ARG A 19 10.27 2.35 16.36
N LYS A 20 9.12 1.95 16.90
CA LYS A 20 7.84 1.69 16.21
C LYS A 20 7.19 2.91 15.55
N ARG A 21 7.66 4.15 15.80
CA ARG A 21 7.09 5.36 15.17
C ARG A 21 7.32 5.43 13.65
N ILE A 22 8.46 4.94 13.16
CA ILE A 22 8.77 4.91 11.71
C ILE A 22 7.84 3.93 10.98
N LEU A 23 7.42 2.87 11.68
CA LEU A 23 6.48 1.86 11.18
C LEU A 23 5.03 2.16 11.57
N ALA A 24 4.72 3.38 12.02
CA ALA A 24 3.36 3.80 12.32
C ALA A 24 2.37 3.57 11.15
N PRO A 25 2.76 3.74 9.87
CA PRO A 25 1.88 3.44 8.73
C PRO A 25 1.46 1.96 8.63
N LEU A 26 2.32 1.04 9.09
CA LEU A 26 2.03 -0.41 9.06
C LEU A 26 0.94 -0.83 10.05
N ARG A 27 0.53 0.06 10.97
CA ARG A 27 -0.63 -0.18 11.84
C ARG A 27 -1.92 -0.32 11.04
N TYR A 28 -1.97 0.14 9.79
CA TYR A 28 -3.07 -0.15 8.88
C TYR A 28 -3.33 -1.65 8.77
N LEU A 29 -2.29 -2.50 8.65
CA LEU A 29 -2.45 -3.95 8.49
C LEU A 29 -3.17 -4.60 9.69
N VAL A 30 -3.04 -4.01 10.88
CA VAL A 30 -3.67 -4.47 12.12
C VAL A 30 -5.16 -4.10 12.21
N ILE A 31 -5.64 -3.15 11.39
CA ILE A 31 -7.07 -2.78 11.38
C ILE A 31 -7.90 -3.98 10.90
N TYR A 32 -8.83 -4.45 11.74
CA TYR A 32 -9.69 -5.56 11.41
C TYR A 32 -10.92 -5.10 10.64
N HIS A 33 -11.18 -5.73 9.49
CA HIS A 33 -12.43 -5.64 8.76
C HIS A 33 -12.67 -6.99 8.07
N PRO A 34 -13.89 -7.59 8.18
CA PRO A 34 -14.16 -8.94 7.68
C PRO A 34 -13.89 -9.15 6.17
N GLU A 35 -13.98 -8.10 5.35
CA GLU A 35 -13.75 -8.20 3.91
C GLU A 35 -12.30 -7.89 3.50
N LYS A 36 -11.50 -7.34 4.41
CA LYS A 36 -10.14 -6.87 4.14
C LYS A 36 -9.21 -7.96 3.64
N TRP A 37 -9.35 -9.19 4.13
CA TRP A 37 -8.55 -10.32 3.65
C TRP A 37 -8.72 -10.58 2.15
N LYS A 38 -9.93 -10.36 1.60
CA LYS A 38 -10.18 -10.56 0.17
C LYS A 38 -9.42 -9.53 -0.67
N TYR A 39 -9.39 -8.28 -0.24
CA TYR A 39 -8.80 -7.19 -1.02
C TYR A 39 -7.31 -6.98 -0.77
N ASP A 40 -6.82 -7.22 0.45
CA ASP A 40 -5.41 -7.05 0.82
C ASP A 40 -4.56 -8.29 0.48
N VAL A 41 -5.16 -9.48 0.35
CA VAL A 41 -4.42 -10.73 0.14
C VAL A 41 -4.88 -11.49 -1.10
N VAL A 42 -6.17 -11.82 -1.22
CA VAL A 42 -6.65 -12.65 -2.33
C VAL A 42 -6.54 -11.91 -3.67
N ALA A 43 -7.08 -10.70 -3.75
CA ALA A 43 -7.06 -9.87 -4.95
C ALA A 43 -5.64 -9.61 -5.48
N PRO A 44 -4.67 -9.18 -4.65
CA PRO A 44 -3.33 -8.93 -5.15
C PRO A 44 -2.59 -10.20 -5.56
N ILE A 45 -2.82 -11.34 -4.89
CA ILE A 45 -2.24 -12.62 -5.30
C ILE A 45 -2.77 -13.04 -6.67
N VAL A 46 -4.09 -13.00 -6.87
CA VAL A 46 -4.72 -13.38 -8.14
C VAL A 46 -4.23 -12.46 -9.25
N LEU A 47 -4.28 -11.14 -9.04
CA LEU A 47 -3.82 -10.17 -10.04
C LEU A 47 -2.32 -10.31 -10.33
N ALA A 48 -1.48 -10.54 -9.31
CA ALA A 48 -0.05 -10.76 -9.50
C ALA A 48 0.23 -12.04 -10.30
N ALA A 49 -0.45 -13.14 -9.97
CA ALA A 49 -0.30 -14.41 -10.67
C ALA A 49 -0.73 -14.30 -12.14
N THR A 50 -1.84 -13.60 -12.42
CA THR A 50 -2.30 -13.38 -13.80
C THR A 50 -1.32 -12.53 -14.62
N LEU A 51 -0.84 -11.40 -14.06
CA LEU A 51 0.13 -10.53 -14.72
C LEU A 51 1.47 -11.22 -14.94
N TRP A 52 1.93 -11.99 -13.95
CA TRP A 52 3.16 -12.77 -14.07
C TRP A 52 3.03 -13.89 -15.10
N ALA A 53 1.92 -14.63 -15.10
CA ALA A 53 1.66 -15.66 -16.12
C ALA A 53 1.63 -15.04 -17.54
N PHE A 54 0.98 -13.89 -17.71
CA PHE A 54 0.99 -13.16 -18.97
C PHE A 54 2.41 -12.74 -19.37
N TYR A 55 3.21 -12.24 -18.44
CA TYR A 55 4.62 -11.89 -18.68
C TYR A 55 5.46 -13.08 -19.16
N VAL A 56 5.24 -14.28 -18.58
CA VAL A 56 5.98 -15.49 -18.95
C VAL A 56 5.62 -16.00 -20.35
N VAL A 57 4.35 -15.88 -20.74
CA VAL A 57 3.83 -16.40 -22.02
C VAL A 57 3.99 -15.37 -23.17
N ALA A 58 4.09 -14.08 -22.86
CA ALA A 58 4.20 -13.02 -23.86
C ALA A 58 5.42 -13.19 -24.78
N SER A 59 5.18 -13.18 -26.09
CA SER A 59 6.19 -13.09 -27.15
C SER A 59 5.86 -11.90 -28.06
N PRO A 60 6.79 -10.96 -28.29
CA PRO A 60 8.18 -10.91 -27.81
C PRO A 60 8.29 -10.64 -26.30
N LYS A 61 9.38 -11.13 -25.68
CA LYS A 61 9.62 -10.96 -24.24
C LYS A 61 9.75 -9.48 -23.89
N ILE A 62 8.88 -9.00 -23.00
CA ILE A 62 8.93 -7.64 -22.49
C ILE A 62 10.22 -7.49 -21.64
N ALA A 63 11.02 -6.47 -21.95
CA ALA A 63 12.24 -6.19 -21.22
C ALA A 63 11.90 -5.82 -19.76
N PHE A 64 12.45 -6.55 -18.80
CA PHE A 64 12.29 -6.22 -17.38
C PHE A 64 13.22 -5.06 -16.97
N PHE A 65 14.46 -5.13 -17.44
CA PHE A 65 15.50 -4.11 -17.26
C PHE A 65 15.78 -3.37 -18.58
N GLY A 66 16.23 -2.11 -18.47
CA GLY A 66 16.62 -1.28 -19.62
C GLY A 66 15.82 0.02 -19.69
N GLU A 67 16.17 0.89 -20.65
CA GLU A 67 15.56 2.23 -20.77
C GLU A 67 14.08 2.24 -21.15
N SER A 68 13.57 1.11 -21.68
CA SER A 68 12.16 0.86 -21.94
C SER A 68 11.64 -0.33 -21.11
N GLY A 69 12.34 -0.67 -20.01
CA GLY A 69 12.01 -1.80 -19.16
C GLY A 69 10.87 -1.51 -18.20
N LEU A 70 10.14 -2.56 -17.80
CA LEU A 70 9.05 -2.50 -16.81
C LEU A 70 9.47 -1.80 -15.52
N LEU A 71 10.69 -2.04 -15.04
CA LEU A 71 11.19 -1.48 -13.78
C LEU A 71 11.33 0.05 -13.81
N LYS A 72 11.73 0.62 -14.97
CA LYS A 72 11.82 2.07 -15.13
C LYS A 72 10.43 2.69 -15.18
N PHE A 73 9.51 2.08 -15.93
CA PHE A 73 8.13 2.56 -16.01
C PHE A 73 7.44 2.57 -14.64
N SER A 74 7.59 1.50 -13.84
CA SER A 74 7.06 1.47 -12.47
C SER A 74 7.73 2.50 -11.57
N ARG A 75 9.04 2.69 -11.68
CA ARG A 75 9.76 3.73 -10.95
C ARG A 75 9.19 5.10 -11.26
N ASP A 76 8.98 5.42 -12.53
CA ASP A 76 8.48 6.73 -12.97
C ASP A 76 7.05 6.98 -12.46
N ILE A 77 6.18 5.95 -12.48
CA ILE A 77 4.85 6.02 -11.86
C ILE A 77 4.96 6.23 -10.35
N LEU A 78 5.79 5.46 -9.64
CA LEU A 78 5.95 5.55 -8.19
C LEU A 78 6.50 6.92 -7.75
N VAL A 79 7.43 7.50 -8.50
CA VAL A 79 7.98 8.83 -8.24
C VAL A 79 6.88 9.91 -8.30
N MET A 80 5.89 9.76 -9.17
CA MET A 80 4.74 10.66 -9.23
C MET A 80 3.69 10.32 -8.15
N ALA A 81 3.37 9.04 -7.99
CA ALA A 81 2.30 8.58 -7.12
C ALA A 81 2.60 8.78 -5.63
N VAL A 82 3.84 8.54 -5.19
CA VAL A 82 4.21 8.64 -3.77
C VAL A 82 4.01 10.05 -3.20
N PRO A 83 4.55 11.13 -3.81
CA PRO A 83 4.30 12.49 -3.35
C PRO A 83 2.82 12.87 -3.38
N PHE A 84 2.10 12.42 -4.41
CA PHE A 84 0.65 12.64 -4.50
C PHE A 84 -0.11 12.01 -3.33
N LEU A 85 0.22 10.77 -2.96
CA LEU A 85 -0.39 10.06 -1.83
C LEU A 85 -0.05 10.72 -0.49
N VAL A 86 1.19 11.17 -0.31
CA VAL A 86 1.60 11.93 0.89
C VAL A 86 0.86 13.28 0.96
N GLY A 87 0.67 13.94 -0.18
CA GLY A 87 -0.13 15.16 -0.29
C GLY A 87 -1.58 14.91 0.09
N ALA A 88 -2.21 13.89 -0.47
CA ALA A 88 -3.58 13.49 -0.13
C ALA A 88 -3.74 13.16 1.35
N LEU A 89 -2.76 12.46 1.95
CA LEU A 89 -2.71 12.21 3.39
C LEU A 89 -2.67 13.51 4.18
N ALA A 90 -1.81 14.46 3.81
CA ALA A 90 -1.72 15.76 4.47
C ALA A 90 -3.03 16.54 4.33
N THR A 91 -3.65 16.54 3.15
CA THR A 91 -4.95 17.17 2.92
C THR A 91 -6.04 16.59 3.81
N VAL A 92 -6.17 15.26 3.89
CA VAL A 92 -7.18 14.62 4.75
C VAL A 92 -6.90 14.84 6.24
N ALA A 93 -5.62 14.87 6.63
CA ALA A 93 -5.23 15.15 8.01
C ALA A 93 -5.52 16.60 8.42
N MET A 94 -5.30 17.56 7.53
CA MET A 94 -5.50 18.99 7.75
C MET A 94 -6.92 19.47 7.46
N ALA A 95 -7.72 18.70 6.70
CA ALA A 95 -9.10 19.03 6.40
C ALA A 95 -9.79 19.39 7.72
N SER A 96 -10.31 20.62 7.84
CA SER A 96 -11.07 21.03 9.02
C SER A 96 -12.27 20.09 9.20
N SER A 97 -12.86 20.02 10.39
CA SER A 97 -13.94 19.11 10.78
C SER A 97 -15.22 19.28 9.92
N MET A 98 -15.14 18.88 8.66
CA MET A 98 -16.25 18.76 7.74
C MET A 98 -16.92 17.44 8.14
N GLY A 99 -18.11 17.55 8.72
CA GLY A 99 -18.70 16.54 9.59
C GLY A 99 -18.96 15.15 9.01
N SER A 100 -18.58 14.83 7.77
CA SER A 100 -18.65 13.47 7.19
C SER A 100 -17.46 12.59 7.57
N LEU A 101 -16.24 13.14 7.64
CA LEU A 101 -15.00 12.37 7.86
C LEU A 101 -14.75 12.03 9.34
N ASP A 102 -15.28 12.84 10.27
CA ASP A 102 -15.17 12.58 11.71
C ASP A 102 -16.21 11.58 12.24
N LYS A 103 -17.15 11.17 11.39
CA LYS A 103 -18.15 10.17 11.73
C LYS A 103 -17.52 8.77 11.75
N ARG A 104 -18.15 7.88 12.53
CA ARG A 104 -17.89 6.44 12.43
C ARG A 104 -18.36 5.97 11.07
N ALA A 105 -17.62 5.06 10.44
CA ALA A 105 -18.09 4.37 9.25
C ALA A 105 -19.34 3.55 9.63
N ARG A 106 -20.53 3.98 9.22
CA ARG A 106 -21.78 3.21 9.41
C ARG A 106 -21.85 2.17 8.27
N GLY A 107 -21.90 0.88 8.63
CA GLY A 107 -21.96 -0.24 7.68
C GLY A 107 -20.65 -1.04 7.52
N ALA A 108 -19.53 -0.52 8.03
CA ALA A 108 -18.23 -1.19 8.07
C ALA A 108 -17.53 -0.84 9.38
N GLU A 109 -17.79 -1.61 10.45
CA GLU A 109 -17.16 -1.37 11.74
C GLU A 109 -15.66 -1.70 11.65
N LEU A 110 -14.85 -0.65 11.60
CA LEU A 110 -13.39 -0.73 11.53
C LEU A 110 -12.82 -0.72 12.95
N TYR A 111 -12.14 -1.79 13.32
CA TYR A 111 -11.55 -1.95 14.65
C TYR A 111 -10.03 -1.88 14.60
N LEU A 112 -9.42 -1.09 15.47
CA LEU A 112 -7.98 -1.14 15.78
C LEU A 112 -7.83 -1.29 17.30
N ASP A 113 -7.10 -2.31 17.74
CA ASP A 113 -6.86 -2.57 19.17
C ASP A 113 -8.14 -2.61 20.02
N GLY A 114 -9.23 -3.17 19.47
CA GLY A 114 -10.55 -3.27 20.13
C GLY A 114 -11.36 -1.96 20.18
N LYS A 115 -10.92 -0.89 19.49
CA LYS A 115 -11.63 0.40 19.45
C LYS A 115 -12.12 0.71 18.04
N VAL A 116 -13.32 1.30 17.96
CA VAL A 116 -13.93 1.73 16.69
C VAL A 116 -13.23 2.98 16.17
N LEU A 117 -12.72 2.94 14.95
CA LEU A 117 -12.04 4.06 14.30
C LEU A 117 -13.03 5.03 13.63
N THR A 118 -12.65 6.30 13.56
CA THR A 118 -13.31 7.26 12.67
C THR A 118 -12.85 7.07 11.24
N LEU A 119 -13.68 7.46 10.27
CA LEU A 119 -13.37 7.32 8.85
C LEU A 119 -12.08 8.09 8.49
N ARG A 120 -11.89 9.30 9.04
CA ARG A 120 -10.65 10.07 8.90
C ARG A 120 -9.42 9.31 9.38
N GLN A 121 -9.48 8.70 10.57
CA GLN A 121 -8.34 7.95 11.11
C GLN A 121 -8.00 6.77 10.20
N PHE A 122 -9.02 6.04 9.74
CA PHE A 122 -8.84 4.94 8.80
C PHE A 122 -8.18 5.39 7.48
N VAL A 123 -8.71 6.43 6.85
CA VAL A 123 -8.17 6.97 5.59
C VAL A 123 -6.74 7.47 5.76
N CYS A 124 -6.41 8.13 6.89
CA CYS A 124 -5.04 8.53 7.18
C CYS A 124 -4.09 7.32 7.34
N TYR A 125 -4.53 6.25 8.00
CA TYR A 125 -3.73 5.03 8.08
C TYR A 125 -3.58 4.34 6.72
N LEU A 126 -4.63 4.30 5.91
CA LEU A 126 -4.63 3.72 4.57
C LEU A 126 -3.69 4.47 3.62
N LEU A 127 -3.83 5.79 3.51
CA LEU A 127 -2.96 6.62 2.68
C LEU A 127 -1.52 6.60 3.18
N GLY A 128 -1.30 6.61 4.51
CA GLY A 128 0.02 6.44 5.09
C GLY A 128 0.67 5.10 4.73
N TYR A 129 -0.09 4.00 4.82
CA TYR A 129 0.38 2.68 4.42
C TYR A 129 0.75 2.65 2.94
N LEU A 130 -0.09 3.25 2.09
CA LEU A 130 0.14 3.28 0.65
C LEU A 130 1.39 4.11 0.27
N SER A 131 1.61 5.26 0.92
CA SER A 131 2.84 6.03 0.79
C SER A 131 4.07 5.21 1.23
N PHE A 132 3.96 4.47 2.34
CA PHE A 132 5.04 3.62 2.82
C PHE A 132 5.37 2.48 1.84
N VAL A 133 4.35 1.76 1.34
CA VAL A 133 4.52 0.69 0.33
C VAL A 133 5.10 1.26 -0.96
N GLY A 134 4.65 2.44 -1.40
CA GLY A 134 5.17 3.09 -2.59
C GLY A 134 6.65 3.49 -2.45
N ILE A 135 7.05 4.06 -1.31
CA ILE A 135 8.47 4.37 -1.02
C ILE A 135 9.29 3.07 -0.97
N PHE A 136 8.80 2.05 -0.29
CA PHE A 136 9.47 0.76 -0.21
C PHE A 136 9.67 0.13 -1.60
N ALA A 137 8.62 0.13 -2.41
CA ALA A 137 8.68 -0.33 -3.79
C ALA A 137 9.68 0.49 -4.62
N LEU A 138 9.73 1.81 -4.45
CA LEU A 138 10.68 2.67 -5.15
C LEU A 138 12.14 2.32 -4.78
N VAL A 139 12.42 2.12 -3.49
CA VAL A 139 13.74 1.70 -3.01
C VAL A 139 14.10 0.32 -3.56
N MET A 140 13.15 -0.63 -3.59
CA MET A 140 13.38 -1.95 -4.20
C MET A 140 13.64 -1.87 -5.70
N ASN A 141 12.94 -1.00 -6.44
CA ASN A 141 13.17 -0.78 -7.88
C ASN A 141 14.60 -0.25 -8.12
N ILE A 142 14.99 0.81 -7.40
CA ILE A 142 16.34 1.40 -7.52
C ILE A 142 17.40 0.39 -7.10
N GLY A 143 17.18 -0.33 -5.99
CA GLY A 143 18.09 -1.36 -5.50
C GLY A 143 18.27 -2.51 -6.49
N ALA A 144 17.20 -2.94 -7.16
CA ALA A 144 17.28 -3.96 -8.21
C ALA A 144 18.05 -3.48 -9.44
N GLU A 145 17.91 -2.21 -9.81
CA GLU A 145 18.64 -1.62 -10.94
C GLU A 145 20.15 -1.50 -10.66
N ILE A 146 20.51 -1.01 -9.46
CA ILE A 146 21.91 -0.89 -9.02
C ILE A 146 22.55 -2.25 -8.76
N GLY A 147 21.77 -3.19 -8.20
CA GLY A 147 22.24 -4.54 -7.86
C GLY A 147 22.44 -5.45 -9.07
N ARG A 148 21.94 -5.08 -10.26
CA ARG A 148 22.03 -5.88 -11.49
C ARG A 148 23.45 -6.37 -11.84
N PRO A 149 24.50 -5.52 -11.92
CA PRO A 149 25.84 -5.96 -12.26
C PRO A 149 26.38 -6.99 -11.25
N TRP A 150 26.18 -6.75 -9.95
CA TRP A 150 26.59 -7.67 -8.89
C TRP A 150 25.82 -9.00 -8.95
N LEU A 151 24.51 -8.93 -9.20
CA LEU A 151 23.69 -10.13 -9.37
C LEU A 151 24.14 -10.93 -10.61
N SER A 152 24.48 -10.25 -11.71
CA SER A 152 24.92 -10.92 -12.93
C SER A 152 26.26 -11.65 -12.79
N SER A 153 27.19 -11.14 -11.97
CA SER A 153 28.47 -11.82 -11.71
C SER A 153 28.30 -13.05 -10.82
N VAL A 154 27.44 -12.97 -9.80
CA VAL A 154 27.17 -14.11 -8.89
C VAL A 154 26.34 -15.20 -9.59
N LEU A 155 25.39 -14.81 -10.45
CA LEU A 155 24.55 -15.76 -11.20
C LEU A 155 25.28 -16.44 -12.37
N ALA A 156 26.43 -15.91 -12.82
CA ALA A 156 27.22 -16.54 -13.87
C ALA A 156 27.84 -17.88 -13.40
N GLU A 157 28.12 -18.03 -12.11
CA GLU A 157 28.72 -19.24 -11.54
C GLU A 157 27.71 -20.36 -11.27
N HIS A 158 26.41 -20.06 -11.16
CA HIS A 158 25.38 -21.02 -10.75
C HIS A 158 24.11 -20.93 -11.60
N GLN A 159 23.96 -21.86 -12.55
CA GLN A 159 22.85 -21.91 -13.51
C GLN A 159 21.46 -22.05 -12.86
N THR A 160 21.35 -22.76 -11.74
CA THR A 160 20.11 -22.90 -10.96
C THR A 160 19.70 -21.60 -10.28
N LEU A 161 20.67 -20.85 -9.73
CA LEU A 161 20.44 -19.52 -9.13
C LEU A 161 20.08 -18.47 -10.18
N ARG A 162 20.61 -18.60 -11.40
CA ARG A 162 20.24 -17.73 -12.52
C ARG A 162 18.79 -17.89 -12.94
N LEU A 163 18.32 -19.14 -13.03
CA LEU A 163 16.92 -19.43 -13.40
C LEU A 163 15.96 -18.96 -12.31
N SER A 164 16.28 -19.22 -11.04
CA SER A 164 15.44 -18.79 -9.91
C SER A 164 15.38 -17.27 -9.79
N ALA A 165 16.50 -16.56 -9.93
CA ALA A 165 16.49 -15.09 -9.91
C ALA A 165 15.69 -14.47 -11.07
N LEU A 166 15.75 -15.07 -12.26
CA LEU A 166 15.02 -14.61 -13.45
C LEU A 166 13.50 -14.81 -13.34
N LEU A 167 13.05 -15.81 -12.59
CA LEU A 167 11.62 -16.08 -12.37
C LEU A 167 11.10 -15.38 -11.10
N LEU A 168 11.84 -15.47 -9.99
CA LEU A 168 11.44 -14.98 -8.68
C LEU A 168 11.47 -13.45 -8.59
N GLY A 169 12.45 -12.79 -9.22
CA GLY A 169 12.55 -11.33 -9.22
C GLY A 169 11.33 -10.65 -9.84
N PRO A 170 10.96 -11.00 -11.10
CA PRO A 170 9.75 -10.49 -11.73
C PRO A 170 8.47 -10.89 -10.99
N ALA A 171 8.39 -12.13 -10.47
CA ALA A 171 7.23 -12.56 -9.69
C ALA A 171 7.02 -11.70 -8.43
N ALA A 172 8.09 -11.45 -7.66
CA ALA A 172 8.05 -10.58 -6.49
C ALA A 172 7.69 -9.14 -6.87
N PHE A 173 8.21 -8.63 -7.98
CA PHE A 173 7.85 -7.31 -8.49
C PHE A 173 6.35 -7.20 -8.82
N PHE A 174 5.81 -8.14 -9.59
CA PHE A 174 4.37 -8.16 -9.91
C PHE A 174 3.51 -8.29 -8.65
N MET A 175 3.95 -9.07 -7.66
CA MET A 175 3.29 -9.18 -6.35
C MET A 175 3.19 -7.81 -5.65
N VAL A 176 4.30 -7.08 -5.54
CA VAL A 176 4.34 -5.78 -4.87
C VAL A 176 3.51 -4.74 -5.64
N MET A 177 3.63 -4.69 -6.97
CA MET A 177 2.86 -3.75 -7.80
C MET A 177 1.36 -4.04 -7.77
N SER A 178 0.98 -5.31 -7.78
CA SER A 178 -0.40 -5.74 -7.63
C SER A 178 -0.98 -5.37 -6.26
N ALA A 179 -0.22 -5.59 -5.18
CA ALA A 179 -0.60 -5.15 -3.83
C ALA A 179 -0.77 -3.63 -3.74
N PHE A 180 0.13 -2.87 -4.37
CA PHE A 180 0.03 -1.42 -4.41
C PHE A 180 -1.22 -0.94 -5.18
N LEU A 181 -1.49 -1.51 -6.37
CA LEU A 181 -2.64 -1.15 -7.20
C LEU A 181 -3.98 -1.50 -6.54
N THR A 182 -4.10 -2.71 -5.99
CA THR A 182 -5.32 -3.14 -5.28
C THR A 182 -5.61 -2.27 -4.07
N THR A 183 -4.57 -1.92 -3.30
CA THR A 183 -4.71 -1.01 -2.16
C THR A 183 -5.09 0.42 -2.59
N ILE A 184 -4.58 0.92 -3.73
CA ILE A 184 -5.06 2.19 -4.33
C ILE A 184 -6.54 2.12 -4.66
N LEU A 185 -6.97 1.08 -5.36
CA LEU A 185 -8.38 0.92 -5.76
C LEU A 185 -9.28 0.84 -4.53
N TRP A 186 -8.83 0.15 -3.49
CA TRP A 186 -9.51 0.11 -2.19
C TRP A 186 -9.60 1.51 -1.55
N ALA A 187 -8.52 2.29 -1.58
CA ALA A 187 -8.54 3.67 -1.11
C ALA A 187 -9.51 4.55 -1.90
N LEU A 188 -9.56 4.41 -3.22
CA LEU A 188 -10.52 5.11 -4.07
C LEU A 188 -11.96 4.72 -3.74
N TYR A 189 -12.24 3.42 -3.57
CA TYR A 189 -13.56 2.94 -3.17
C TYR A 189 -14.02 3.59 -1.85
N PHE A 190 -13.15 3.62 -0.84
CA PHE A 190 -13.47 4.26 0.45
C PHE A 190 -13.70 5.76 0.31
N LEU A 191 -12.87 6.45 -0.48
CA LEU A 191 -12.99 7.90 -0.66
C LEU A 191 -14.20 8.30 -1.51
N THR A 192 -14.59 7.49 -2.50
CA THR A 192 -15.70 7.82 -3.41
C THR A 192 -17.05 7.35 -2.88
N ASP A 193 -17.13 6.12 -2.37
CA ASP A 193 -18.41 5.53 -1.96
C ASP A 193 -18.68 5.78 -0.47
N ILE A 194 -17.73 5.44 0.41
CA ILE A 194 -17.97 5.48 1.86
C ILE A 194 -17.97 6.90 2.43
N VAL A 195 -17.07 7.79 1.99
CA VAL A 195 -17.03 9.18 2.46
C VAL A 195 -18.23 10.00 1.97
N ASN A 196 -18.76 9.67 0.77
CA ASN A 196 -19.81 10.47 0.12
C ASN A 196 -21.24 9.94 0.35
N ARG A 197 -21.41 8.78 1.00
CA ARG A 197 -22.74 8.30 1.38
C ARG A 197 -23.37 9.24 2.41
N GLU A 198 -24.42 9.95 1.98
CA GLU A 198 -25.30 10.67 2.88
C GLU A 198 -26.02 9.69 3.82
N PRO A 199 -26.27 10.06 5.08
CA PRO A 199 -27.08 9.21 5.96
C PRO A 199 -28.45 9.01 5.31
N PRO A 200 -29.01 7.78 5.28
CA PRO A 200 -30.38 7.62 4.84
C PRO A 200 -31.27 8.47 5.74
N ASP A 201 -32.15 9.26 5.12
CA ASP A 201 -33.25 9.91 5.84
C ASP A 201 -34.04 8.81 6.53
N ILE A 202 -33.95 8.78 7.87
CA ILE A 202 -34.79 7.91 8.67
C ILE A 202 -36.13 8.65 8.77
N PRO A 203 -37.23 8.13 8.20
CA PRO A 203 -38.56 8.67 8.44
C PRO A 203 -38.99 8.49 9.90
#